data_AF-A0A661CGB4-F1
#
_entry.id   AF-A0A661CGB4-F1
#
_cell.length_a   1.000
_cell.length_b   1.000
_cell.length_c   1.000
_cell.angle_alpha   90.00
_cell.angle_beta   90.00
_cell.angle_gamma   90.00
#
_symmetry.space_group_name_H-M   'P 1'
#
loop_
_entity.id
_entity.type
_entity.pdbx_description
1 polymer ?
#
loop_
_entity_poly.entity_id
_entity_poly.type
_entity_poly.pdbx_seq_one_letter_code
_entity_poly.pdbx_strand_id
1 'polypeptide(L)'
;TENGGIRITWDTATETDSAEFNLWRATAEDGEYENITRLITIAAQGNSTTDTSYSYLDTLQQECITYYYALQEIETDGDSIWYLDNIQSISVGNCE
;
A
#
# COMPACT_ATOMS: atom_id res chain seq x y z
N THR A 1 9.46 21.40 10.49
CA THR A 1 8.05 20.99 10.25
C THR A 1 8.11 19.65 9.55
N GLU A 2 8.13 18.57 10.33
CA GLU A 2 7.95 17.24 9.75
C GLU A 2 6.50 17.14 9.33
N ASN A 3 6.28 17.13 8.01
CA ASN A 3 4.96 17.06 7.43
C ASN A 3 4.45 15.64 7.71
N GLY A 4 3.57 15.49 8.71
CA GLY A 4 3.14 14.25 9.34
C GLY A 4 2.38 13.29 8.42
N GLY A 5 3.11 12.64 7.52
CA GLY A 5 2.59 11.58 6.65
C GLY A 5 3.18 10.22 7.01
N ILE A 6 2.47 9.17 6.64
CA ILE A 6 2.95 7.78 6.77
C ILE A 6 3.68 7.43 5.50
N ARG A 7 4.95 7.02 5.63
CA ARG A 7 5.71 6.47 4.51
C ARG A 7 5.50 4.98 4.44
N ILE A 8 4.92 4.54 3.33
CA ILE A 8 4.77 3.12 2.99
C ILE A 8 5.88 2.76 2.01
N THR A 9 6.55 1.64 2.28
CA THR A 9 7.63 1.10 1.45
C THR A 9 7.39 -0.39 1.25
N TRP A 10 7.66 -0.89 0.05
CA TRP A 10 7.69 -2.31 -0.24
C TRP A 10 8.81 -2.61 -1.23
N ASP A 11 9.28 -3.85 -1.20
CA ASP A 11 10.38 -4.32 -2.01
C ASP A 11 9.95 -5.59 -2.75
N THR A 12 10.35 -5.71 -4.00
CA THR A 12 10.20 -6.91 -4.80
C THR A 12 11.59 -7.49 -5.05
N ALA A 13 11.81 -8.75 -4.66
CA ALA A 13 13.05 -9.45 -5.01
C ALA A 13 13.02 -9.91 -6.48
N THR A 14 11.82 -10.29 -6.94
CA THR A 14 11.54 -10.69 -8.31
C THR A 14 10.13 -10.23 -8.67
N GLU A 15 9.94 -9.86 -9.93
CA GLU A 15 8.65 -9.54 -10.54
C GLU A 15 8.50 -10.44 -11.76
N THR A 16 7.35 -11.08 -11.90
CA THR A 16 7.05 -12.00 -13.00
C THR A 16 5.68 -11.68 -13.50
N ASP A 17 5.61 -11.18 -14.73
CA ASP A 17 4.39 -10.70 -15.36
C ASP A 17 3.60 -9.68 -14.51
N SER A 18 4.30 -8.88 -13.70
CA SER A 18 3.74 -7.83 -12.84
C SER A 18 3.54 -6.54 -13.65
N ALA A 19 2.31 -6.08 -13.87
CA ALA A 19 2.03 -4.84 -14.60
C ALA A 19 2.12 -3.58 -13.72
N GLU A 20 1.46 -3.61 -12.57
CA GLU A 20 1.39 -2.48 -11.65
C GLU A 20 1.10 -2.90 -10.21
N PHE A 21 1.41 -2.01 -9.28
CA PHE A 21 1.06 -2.11 -7.87
C PHE A 21 0.06 -1.01 -7.50
N ASN A 22 -1.05 -1.40 -6.90
CA ASN A 22 -2.04 -0.53 -6.32
C ASN A 22 -1.89 -0.52 -4.80
N LEU A 23 -1.68 0.66 -4.21
CA LEU A 23 -1.67 0.84 -2.76
C LEU A 23 -3.04 1.32 -2.29
N TRP A 24 -3.59 0.60 -1.32
CA TRP A 24 -4.92 0.84 -0.76
C TRP A 24 -4.83 1.22 0.71
N ARG A 25 -5.82 1.99 1.18
CA ARG A 25 -5.99 2.39 2.57
C ARG A 25 -7.41 2.15 3.05
N ALA A 26 -7.55 1.61 4.25
CA ALA A 26 -8.80 1.51 5.00
C ALA A 26 -8.69 2.26 6.35
N THR A 27 -9.83 2.63 6.92
CA THR A 27 -9.93 3.22 8.27
C THR A 27 -10.66 2.31 9.27
N ALA A 28 -11.13 1.15 8.81
CA ALA A 28 -11.80 0.14 9.62
C ALA A 28 -11.01 -1.16 9.56
N GLU A 29 -10.88 -1.84 10.70
CA GLU A 29 -10.25 -3.16 10.84
C GLU A 29 -11.23 -4.27 10.44
N ASP A 30 -12.01 -4.10 9.38
CA ASP A 30 -13.09 -5.04 9.11
C ASP A 30 -12.65 -6.27 8.30
N GLY A 31 -11.34 -6.43 8.05
CA GLY A 31 -10.74 -7.64 7.44
C GLY A 31 -11.15 -7.93 5.98
N GLU A 32 -12.28 -7.39 5.54
CA GLU A 32 -12.90 -7.59 4.23
C GLU A 32 -12.63 -6.42 3.27
N TYR A 33 -11.88 -5.41 3.71
CA TYR A 33 -11.47 -4.28 2.85
C TYR A 33 -12.65 -3.59 2.14
N GLU A 34 -13.86 -3.60 2.74
CA GLU A 34 -15.08 -3.10 2.10
C GLU A 34 -15.10 -1.57 1.92
N ASN A 35 -14.42 -0.82 2.79
CA ASN A 35 -14.35 0.65 2.77
C ASN A 35 -12.93 1.15 2.48
N ILE A 36 -12.34 0.70 1.37
CA ILE A 36 -10.98 1.07 0.98
C ILE A 36 -10.92 2.17 -0.07
N THR A 37 -9.86 2.95 -0.02
CA THR A 37 -9.52 3.97 -1.01
C THR A 37 -8.18 3.62 -1.63
N ARG A 38 -8.11 3.61 -2.96
CA ARG A 38 -6.83 3.51 -3.68
C ARG A 38 -6.09 4.84 -3.54
N LEU A 39 -4.88 4.79 -3.01
CA LEU A 39 -4.02 5.95 -2.83
C LEU A 39 -3.21 6.25 -4.09
N ILE A 40 -2.62 5.21 -4.69
CA ILE A 40 -1.76 5.33 -5.85
C ILE A 40 -1.70 4.02 -6.64
N THR A 41 -1.39 4.16 -7.93
CA THR A 41 -0.98 3.09 -8.84
C THR A 41 0.45 3.38 -9.28
N ILE A 42 1.34 2.39 -9.16
CA ILE A 42 2.74 2.49 -9.58
C ILE A 42 3.05 1.36 -10.55
N ALA A 43 3.61 1.68 -11.71
CA ALA A 43 4.03 0.65 -12.67
C ALA A 43 5.11 -0.26 -12.06
N ALA A 44 4.94 -1.56 -12.26
CA ALA A 44 5.96 -2.56 -11.95
C ALA A 44 7.02 -2.60 -13.08
N GLN A 45 8.09 -3.34 -12.87
CA GLN A 45 9.12 -3.62 -13.88
C GLN A 45 8.68 -4.67 -14.92
N GLY A 46 7.51 -5.30 -14.78
CA GLY A 46 7.05 -6.34 -15.69
C GLY A 46 7.67 -7.68 -15.37
N ASN A 47 8.94 -7.83 -15.72
CA ASN A 47 9.71 -9.06 -15.56
C ASN A 47 11.12 -8.68 -15.08
N SER A 48 11.38 -8.87 -13.79
CA SER A 48 12.63 -8.49 -13.14
C SER A 48 13.09 -9.56 -12.16
N THR A 49 14.40 -9.80 -12.10
CA THR A 49 15.03 -10.63 -11.05
C THR A 49 15.94 -9.78 -10.15
N THR A 50 15.76 -8.47 -10.19
CA THR A 50 16.56 -7.52 -9.41
C THR A 50 15.69 -6.90 -8.33
N ASP A 51 16.25 -6.79 -7.13
CA ASP A 51 15.63 -6.09 -6.01
C ASP A 51 15.18 -4.70 -6.43
N THR A 52 13.88 -4.42 -6.30
CA THR A 52 13.28 -3.13 -6.65
C THR A 52 12.50 -2.60 -5.45
N SER A 53 12.80 -1.37 -5.07
CA SER A 53 12.15 -0.69 -3.93
C SER A 53 11.16 0.35 -4.40
N TYR A 54 10.00 0.36 -3.78
CA TYR A 54 8.91 1.29 -4.04
C TYR A 54 8.55 2.04 -2.77
N SER A 55 8.05 3.27 -2.92
CA SER A 55 7.54 4.01 -1.77
C SER A 55 6.45 5.01 -2.12
N TYR A 56 5.58 5.26 -1.16
CA TYR A 56 4.55 6.28 -1.21
C TYR A 56 4.46 7.01 0.12
N LEU A 57 4.27 8.33 0.08
CA LEU A 57 4.02 9.14 1.26
C LEU A 57 2.52 9.48 1.30
N ASP A 58 1.81 8.83 2.22
CA ASP A 58 0.43 9.19 2.52
C ASP A 58 0.42 10.42 3.44
N THR A 59 0.16 11.59 2.86
CA THR A 59 0.02 12.85 3.59
C THR A 59 -1.36 12.89 4.24
N LEU A 60 -1.43 12.40 5.46
CA LEU A 60 -2.66 12.21 6.23
C LEU A 60 -3.44 13.50 6.36
N GLN A 61 -4.77 13.39 6.37
CA GLN A 61 -5.68 14.53 6.53
C GLN A 61 -6.45 14.52 7.86
N GLN A 62 -6.43 13.41 8.61
CA GLN A 62 -7.15 13.30 9.88
C GLN A 62 -6.27 12.60 10.93
N GLU A 63 -6.14 13.26 12.07
CA GLU A 63 -5.59 12.66 13.29
C GLU A 63 -6.65 11.78 13.96
N CYS A 64 -6.22 10.91 14.85
CA CYS A 64 -7.04 9.99 15.61
C CYS A 64 -7.80 8.92 14.85
N ILE A 65 -7.23 8.52 13.72
CA ILE A 65 -7.68 7.37 12.95
C ILE A 65 -6.54 6.35 12.89
N THR A 66 -6.89 5.07 13.05
CA THR A 66 -6.00 3.97 12.68
C THR A 66 -6.18 3.68 11.19
N TYR A 67 -5.10 3.79 10.45
CA TYR A 67 -5.08 3.46 9.03
C TYR A 67 -4.50 2.07 8.83
N TYR A 68 -5.15 1.30 7.96
CA TYR A 68 -4.72 0.00 7.47
C TYR A 68 -4.38 0.14 6.00
N TYR A 69 -3.38 -0.60 5.53
CA TYR A 69 -2.92 -0.52 4.16
C TYR A 69 -2.90 -1.90 3.53
N ALA A 70 -3.12 -1.98 2.22
CA ALA A 70 -2.99 -3.20 1.43
C ALA A 70 -2.27 -2.91 0.12
N LEU A 71 -1.49 -3.87 -0.35
CA LEU A 71 -0.84 -3.83 -1.65
C LEU A 71 -1.52 -4.85 -2.54
N GLN A 72 -1.94 -4.40 -3.71
CA GLN A 72 -2.47 -5.26 -4.75
C GLN A 72 -1.51 -5.20 -5.94
N GLU A 73 -1.08 -6.34 -6.41
CA GLU A 73 -0.35 -6.48 -7.67
C GLU A 73 -1.36 -6.83 -8.77
N ILE A 74 -1.24 -6.17 -9.91
CA ILE A 74 -1.97 -6.48 -11.14
C ILE A 74 -0.98 -7.14 -12.08
N GLU A 75 -1.32 -8.32 -12.59
CA GLU A 75 -0.53 -9.05 -13.57
C GLU A 75 -0.82 -8.54 -14.99
N THR A 76 0.07 -8.84 -15.94
CA THR A 76 -0.03 -8.36 -17.33
C THR A 76 -1.23 -8.94 -18.10
N ASP A 77 -1.81 -10.04 -17.63
CA ASP A 77 -3.04 -10.63 -18.14
C ASP A 77 -4.31 -10.03 -17.48
N GLY A 78 -4.15 -9.19 -16.47
CA GLY A 78 -5.23 -8.51 -15.75
C GLY A 78 -5.68 -9.22 -14.48
N ASP A 79 -5.10 -10.37 -14.12
CA ASP A 79 -5.32 -10.99 -12.82
C ASP A 79 -4.68 -10.14 -11.70
N SER A 80 -5.05 -10.43 -10.44
CA SER A 80 -4.53 -9.66 -9.32
C SER A 80 -4.28 -10.48 -8.07
N ILE A 81 -3.21 -10.14 -7.37
CA ILE A 81 -2.77 -10.75 -6.12
C ILE A 81 -2.85 -9.69 -5.01
N TRP A 82 -3.38 -10.08 -3.84
CA TRP A 82 -3.48 -9.20 -2.68
C TRP A 82 -2.50 -9.61 -1.59
N TYR A 83 -1.71 -8.65 -1.11
CA TYR A 83 -0.79 -8.79 0.01
C TYR A 83 -1.36 -8.07 1.23
N LEU A 84 -2.10 -8.81 2.05
CA LEU A 84 -2.83 -8.28 3.22
C LEU A 84 -2.07 -8.48 4.54
N ASP A 85 -1.24 -9.52 4.64
CA ASP A 85 -0.67 -9.98 5.91
C ASP A 85 0.60 -9.21 6.33
N ASN A 86 1.18 -8.40 5.45
CA ASN A 86 2.50 -7.78 5.66
C ASN A 86 2.48 -6.26 5.82
N ILE A 87 1.30 -5.63 5.85
CA ILE A 87 1.24 -4.18 5.82
C ILE A 87 0.77 -3.61 7.16
N GLN A 88 1.57 -2.66 7.65
CA GLN A 88 1.47 -2.07 8.98
C GLN A 88 0.16 -1.31 9.17
N SER A 89 -0.47 -1.46 10.33
CA SER A 89 -1.45 -0.49 10.83
C SER A 89 -0.71 0.61 11.60
N ILE A 90 -1.13 1.86 11.45
CA ILE A 90 -0.56 2.98 12.20
C ILE A 90 -1.65 3.94 12.65
N SER A 91 -1.62 4.27 13.93
CA SER A 91 -2.47 5.30 14.54
C SER A 91 -1.74 6.63 14.52
N VAL A 92 -2.46 7.68 14.09
CA VAL A 92 -1.88 9.01 13.89
C VAL A 92 -2.44 9.94 14.96
N GLY A 93 -1.56 10.62 15.69
CA GLY A 93 -1.96 11.56 16.73
C GLY A 93 -2.23 10.89 18.09
N ASN A 94 -2.14 11.68 19.16
CA ASN A 94 -2.53 11.24 20.51
C ASN A 94 -4.02 11.46 20.68
N CYS A 95 -4.76 10.38 20.81
CA CYS A 95 -6.18 10.42 21.13
C CYS A 95 -6.32 10.18 22.62
N GLU A 96 -6.63 11.24 23.36
CA GLU A 96 -6.99 11.15 24.77
C GLU A 96 -8.38 10.55 24.97
#